data_AF-A0A354UR64-F1
#
_entry.id   AF-A0A354UR64-F1
#
_cell.length_a   1.000
_cell.length_b   1.000
_cell.length_c   1.000
_cell.angle_alpha   90.00
_cell.angle_beta   90.00
_cell.angle_gamma   90.00
#
_symmetry.space_group_name_H-M   'P 1'
#
loop_
_entity.id
_entity.type
_entity.pdbx_description
1 polymer ?
#
loop_
_entity_poly.entity_id
_entity_poly.type
_entity_poly.pdbx_seq_one_letter_code
_entity_poly.pdbx_strand_id
1 'polypeptide(L)'
;MRNIPSDTQGKLELVKLIMERELSELQRQTLVDYYMGGMTMTEIARERGVAPSTVYRTLARALERIWRFLLLDPRECKKIVNSPGKLRQKLAKSGKNGIILK
;
A
#
# COMPACT_ATOMS: atom_id res chain seq x y z
N MET A 1 13.92 11.70 17.59
CA MET A 1 13.69 10.43 16.86
C MET A 1 12.21 10.11 16.94
N ARG A 2 11.52 9.86 15.81
CA ARG A 2 10.14 9.36 15.85
C ARG A 2 10.17 7.90 16.29
N ASN A 3 9.44 7.56 17.36
CA ASN A 3 9.39 6.22 17.92
C ASN A 3 8.56 5.32 16.99
N ILE A 4 9.22 4.58 16.09
CA ILE A 4 8.56 3.55 15.29
C ILE A 4 8.45 2.31 16.17
N PRO A 5 7.24 1.79 16.39
CA PRO A 5 7.07 0.57 17.17
C PRO A 5 7.92 -0.57 16.60
N SER A 6 8.64 -1.31 17.45
CA SER A 6 9.49 -2.42 17.02
C SER A 6 8.67 -3.66 16.67
N ASP A 7 7.56 -3.85 17.36
CA ASP A 7 6.65 -4.97 17.21
C ASP A 7 5.73 -4.83 15.98
N THR A 8 5.16 -5.95 15.55
CA THR A 8 4.32 -6.01 14.34
C THR A 8 3.00 -5.27 14.53
N GLN A 9 2.43 -5.28 15.74
CA GLN A 9 1.13 -4.66 16.02
C GLN A 9 1.25 -3.14 15.97
N GLY A 10 2.25 -2.55 16.64
CA GLY A 10 2.47 -1.12 16.59
C GLY A 10 2.81 -0.61 15.19
N LYS A 11 3.53 -1.39 14.38
CA LYS A 11 3.74 -1.07 12.95
C LYS A 11 2.42 -1.06 12.17
N LEU A 12 1.52 -2.00 12.45
CA LEU A 12 0.20 -2.07 11.82
C LEU A 12 -0.65 -0.84 12.20
N GLU A 13 -0.71 -0.50 13.49
CA GLU A 13 -1.45 0.67 13.97
C GLU A 13 -0.87 1.98 13.41
N LEU A 14 0.45 2.07 13.27
CA LEU A 14 1.08 3.20 12.59
C LEU A 14 0.65 3.29 11.12
N VAL A 15 0.63 2.17 10.39
CA VAL A 15 0.15 2.14 9.00
C VAL A 15 -1.31 2.55 8.92
N LYS A 16 -2.19 2.07 9.81
CA LYS A 16 -3.59 2.52 9.92
C LYS A 16 -3.69 4.02 10.07
N LEU A 17 -2.96 4.60 11.02
CA LEU A 17 -2.98 6.03 11.30
C LEU A 17 -2.50 6.85 10.09
N ILE A 18 -1.46 6.38 9.39
CA ILE A 18 -0.95 7.04 8.18
C ILE A 18 -1.98 6.94 7.05
N MET A 19 -2.58 5.77 6.84
CA MET A 19 -3.66 5.61 5.86
C MET A 19 -4.81 6.57 6.17
N GLU A 20 -5.15 6.73 7.45
CA GLU A 20 -6.21 7.61 7.94
C GLU A 20 -5.95 9.10 7.72
N ARG A 21 -4.76 9.57 8.07
CA ARG A 21 -4.46 11.01 8.15
C ARG A 21 -3.78 11.55 6.90
N GLU A 22 -3.02 10.72 6.20
CA GLU A 22 -2.09 11.19 5.17
C GLU A 22 -2.51 10.79 3.76
N LEU A 23 -3.26 9.72 3.59
CA LEU A 23 -3.70 9.33 2.25
C LEU A 23 -5.00 10.02 1.87
N SER A 24 -5.09 10.47 0.62
CA SER A 24 -6.37 10.85 0.05
C SER A 24 -7.28 9.62 -0.04
N GLU A 25 -8.59 9.85 -0.09
CA GLU A 25 -9.59 8.79 -0.24
C GLU A 25 -9.27 7.88 -1.44
N LEU A 26 -8.97 8.48 -2.61
CA LEU A 26 -8.60 7.72 -3.80
C LEU A 26 -7.33 6.88 -3.59
N GLN A 27 -6.31 7.40 -2.89
CA GLN A 27 -5.08 6.66 -2.59
C GLN A 27 -5.36 5.48 -1.67
N ARG A 28 -6.17 5.69 -0.63
CA ARG A 28 -6.56 4.65 0.32
C ARG A 28 -7.37 3.57 -0.37
N GLN A 29 -8.41 3.94 -1.12
CA GLN A 29 -9.25 2.99 -1.83
C GLN A 29 -8.44 2.16 -2.82
N THR A 30 -7.49 2.78 -3.54
CA THR A 30 -6.61 2.06 -4.46
C THR A 30 -5.75 1.00 -3.76
N LEU A 31 -5.26 1.30 -2.55
CA LEU A 31 -4.52 0.33 -1.73
C LEU A 31 -5.40 -0.81 -1.26
N VAL A 32 -6.61 -0.49 -0.79
CA VAL A 32 -7.60 -1.46 -0.32
C VAL A 32 -8.00 -2.41 -1.45
N ASP A 33 -8.44 -1.88 -2.59
CA ASP A 33 -8.84 -2.69 -3.77
C ASP A 33 -7.71 -3.64 -4.20
N TYR A 34 -6.47 -3.14 -4.23
CA TYR A 34 -5.32 -3.89 -4.75
C TYR A 34 -4.82 -4.97 -3.78
N TYR A 35 -4.58 -4.63 -2.51
CA TYR A 35 -3.97 -5.55 -1.54
C TYR A 35 -4.99 -6.37 -0.75
N MET A 36 -6.17 -5.80 -0.47
CA MET A 36 -7.20 -6.43 0.37
C MET A 36 -8.31 -7.02 -0.49
N GLY A 37 -8.79 -6.24 -1.47
CA GLY A 37 -9.75 -6.70 -2.48
C GLY A 37 -9.12 -7.66 -3.48
N GLY A 38 -7.79 -7.75 -3.53
CA GLY A 38 -7.06 -8.67 -4.41
C GLY A 38 -7.15 -8.32 -5.89
N MET A 39 -7.73 -7.18 -6.24
CA MET A 39 -7.92 -6.74 -7.62
C MET A 39 -6.59 -6.42 -8.29
N THR A 40 -6.51 -6.68 -9.59
CA THR A 40 -5.42 -6.22 -10.44
C THR A 40 -5.57 -4.74 -10.78
N MET A 41 -4.48 -4.08 -11.16
CA MET A 41 -4.55 -2.66 -11.58
C MET A 41 -5.47 -2.47 -12.78
N THR A 42 -5.54 -3.46 -13.68
CA THR A 42 -6.42 -3.43 -14.85
C THR A 42 -7.89 -3.52 -14.47
N GLU A 43 -8.24 -4.34 -13.49
CA GLU A 43 -9.62 -4.43 -12.99
C GLU A 43 -10.05 -3.15 -12.30
N ILE A 44 -9.19 -2.59 -11.42
CA ILE A 44 -9.42 -1.29 -10.78
C ILE A 44 -9.59 -0.19 -11.83
N ALA A 45 -8.74 -0.20 -12.86
CA ALA A 45 -8.77 0.77 -13.95
C ALA A 45 -10.09 0.69 -14.74
N ARG A 46 -10.52 -0.54 -15.07
CA ARG A 46 -11.77 -0.81 -15.77
C ARG A 46 -12.98 -0.32 -14.97
N GLU A 47 -13.03 -0.62 -13.68
CA GLU A 47 -14.14 -0.22 -12.81
C GLU A 47 -14.25 1.31 -12.68
N ARG A 48 -13.12 2.00 -12.64
CA ARG A 48 -13.07 3.47 -12.51
C ARG A 48 -13.11 4.22 -13.84
N GLY A 49 -13.10 3.51 -14.98
CA GLY A 49 -13.04 4.12 -16.31
C GLY A 49 -11.77 4.93 -16.58
N VAL A 50 -10.62 4.51 -16.02
CA VAL A 50 -9.33 5.20 -16.18
C VAL A 50 -8.26 4.29 -16.78
N ALA A 51 -7.14 4.85 -17.21
CA ALA A 51 -6.00 4.06 -17.68
C ALA A 51 -5.30 3.30 -16.51
N PRO A 52 -4.77 2.09 -16.72
CA PRO A 52 -3.98 1.36 -15.71
C PRO A 52 -2.78 2.17 -15.18
N SER A 53 -2.17 3.02 -16.01
CA SER A 53 -1.07 3.90 -15.60
C SER A 53 -1.51 4.96 -14.58
N THR A 54 -2.79 5.33 -14.56
CA THR A 54 -3.37 6.22 -13.54
C THR A 54 -3.49 5.47 -12.22
N VAL A 55 -3.98 4.23 -12.23
CA VAL A 55 -4.04 3.38 -11.05
C VAL A 55 -2.66 3.14 -10.46
N TYR A 56 -1.67 2.80 -11.30
CA TYR A 56 -0.27 2.64 -10.87
C TYR A 56 0.27 3.90 -10.18
N ARG A 57 0.10 5.08 -10.82
CA ARG A 57 0.59 6.36 -10.25
C ARG A 57 -0.07 6.68 -8.92
N THR A 58 -1.37 6.41 -8.77
CA THR A 58 -2.10 6.58 -7.51
C THR A 58 -1.57 5.65 -6.42
N LEU A 59 -1.40 4.36 -6.74
CA LEU A 59 -0.86 3.37 -5.82
C LEU A 59 0.57 3.71 -5.39
N ALA A 60 1.42 4.10 -6.34
CA ALA A 60 2.80 4.48 -6.10
C ALA A 60 2.89 5.65 -5.11
N ARG A 61 2.12 6.72 -5.35
CA ARG A 61 2.05 7.87 -4.43
C ARG A 61 1.53 7.49 -3.05
N ALA A 62 0.54 6.60 -2.97
CA ALA A 62 0.01 6.13 -1.69
C ALA A 62 1.08 5.38 -0.88
N LEU A 63 1.81 4.46 -1.53
CA LEU A 63 2.91 3.72 -0.93
C LEU A 63 4.04 4.67 -0.51
N GLU A 64 4.48 5.59 -1.37
CA GLU A 64 5.52 6.58 -1.05
C GLU A 64 5.18 7.39 0.20
N ARG A 65 3.91 7.81 0.36
CA ARG A 65 3.45 8.49 1.58
C ARG A 65 3.59 7.58 2.79
N ILE A 66 3.07 6.35 2.75
CA ILE A 66 3.20 5.40 3.87
C ILE A 66 4.67 5.22 4.27
N TRP A 67 5.54 4.96 3.29
CA TRP A 67 6.93 4.65 3.56
C TRP A 67 7.74 5.83 4.10
N ARG A 68 7.41 7.06 3.68
CA ARG A 68 7.99 8.29 4.23
C ARG A 68 7.79 8.38 5.75
N PHE A 69 6.66 7.91 6.25
CA PHE A 69 6.35 7.91 7.68
C PHE A 69 6.93 6.70 8.42
N LEU A 70 7.09 5.56 7.73
CA LEU A 70 7.78 4.38 8.27
C LEU A 70 9.31 4.51 8.28
N LEU A 71 9.87 5.65 7.83
CA LEU A 71 11.32 5.92 7.74
C LEU A 71 12.10 4.80 7.03
N LEU A 72 11.47 4.05 6.13
CA LEU A 72 12.20 3.11 5.30
C LEU A 72 13.17 3.87 4.39
N ASP A 73 14.32 3.25 4.12
CA ASP A 73 15.31 3.82 3.21
C ASP A 73 14.65 4.12 1.84
N PRO A 74 14.77 5.35 1.30
CA PRO A 74 14.12 5.73 0.05
C PRO A 74 14.42 4.80 -1.13
N ARG A 75 15.60 4.15 -1.15
CA ARG A 75 15.98 3.20 -2.22
C ARG A 75 15.21 1.89 -2.05
N GLU A 76 15.01 1.43 -0.82
CA GLU A 76 14.14 0.28 -0.54
C GLU A 76 12.68 0.57 -0.91
N CYS A 77 12.18 1.75 -0.54
CA CYS A 77 10.84 2.22 -0.92
C CYS A 77 10.65 2.17 -2.44
N LYS A 78 11.62 2.69 -3.20
CA LYS A 78 11.57 2.73 -4.66
C LYS A 78 11.54 1.33 -5.29
N LYS A 79 12.29 0.36 -4.74
CA LYS A 79 12.25 -1.04 -5.21
C LYS A 79 10.86 -1.65 -5.03
N ILE A 80 10.20 -1.36 -3.92
CA ILE A 80 8.87 -1.88 -3.59
C ILE A 80 7.80 -1.21 -4.48
N VAL A 81 7.82 0.13 -4.55
CA VAL A 81 6.88 0.95 -5.33
C VAL A 81 6.94 0.62 -6.82
N ASN A 82 8.12 0.32 -7.36
CA ASN A 82 8.30 -0.07 -8.77
C ASN A 82 8.01 -1.55 -9.04
N SER A 83 7.69 -2.35 -8.03
CA SER A 83 7.35 -3.77 -8.18
C SER A 83 6.18 -4.22 -7.29
N PRO A 84 5.03 -3.51 -7.32
CA PRO A 84 3.90 -3.78 -6.43
C PRO A 84 3.28 -5.15 -6.70
N GLY A 85 3.30 -5.62 -7.95
CA GLY A 85 2.86 -6.97 -8.33
C GLY A 85 3.67 -8.09 -7.67
N LYS A 86 5.00 -7.94 -7.58
CA LYS A 86 5.86 -8.90 -6.90
C LYS A 86 5.58 -8.92 -5.40
N LEU A 87 5.35 -7.76 -4.79
CA LEU A 87 4.95 -7.66 -3.38
C LEU A 87 3.60 -8.35 -3.13
N ARG A 88 2.58 -8.05 -3.94
CA ARG A 88 1.27 -8.71 -3.88
C ARG A 88 1.41 -10.24 -3.96
N GLN A 89 2.18 -10.75 -4.92
CA GLN A 89 2.42 -12.19 -5.05
C GLN A 89 3.13 -12.78 -3.82
N LYS A 90 4.12 -12.07 -3.25
CA LYS A 90 4.81 -12.50 -2.03
C LYS A 90 3.88 -12.52 -0.82
N LEU A 91 3.02 -11.51 -0.66
CA LEU A 91 2.03 -11.43 0.42
C LEU A 91 0.98 -12.55 0.29
N ALA A 92 0.51 -12.80 -0.92
CA ALA A 92 -0.43 -13.89 -1.21
C ALA A 92 0.15 -15.27 -0.87
N LYS A 93 1.42 -15.52 -1.22
CA LYS A 93 2.13 -16.76 -0.86
C LYS A 93 2.36 -16.91 0.65
N SER A 94 2.43 -15.80 1.38
CA SER A 94 2.64 -15.80 2.84
C SER A 94 1.36 -16.04 3.64
N GLY A 95 0.18 -16.15 2.99
CA GLY A 95 -1.11 -16.34 3.66
C GLY A 95 -1.60 -15.13 4.48
N LYS A 96 -0.92 -13.98 4.39
CA LYS A 96 -1.22 -12.76 5.19
C LYS A 96 -2.33 -11.87 4.62
N ASN A 97 -3.04 -12.34 3.59
CA ASN A 97 -4.02 -11.56 2.84
C ASN A 97 -5.26 -11.13 3.65
N GLY A 98 -5.46 -11.62 4.88
CA GLY A 98 -6.68 -11.36 5.67
C GLY A 98 -6.49 -10.72 7.05
N ILE A 99 -5.28 -10.33 7.44
CA ILE A 99 -4.98 -9.90 8.84
C ILE A 99 -4.68 -8.40 8.94
N ILE A 100 -4.37 -7.74 7.82
CA ILE A 100 -4.07 -6.32 7.82
C ILE A 100 -5.43 -5.62 7.91
N LEU A 101 -5.83 -5.11 9.07
CA LEU A 101 -7.04 -4.28 9.31
C LEU A 101 -8.39 -4.99 9.57
N LYS A 102 -8.41 -6.13 10.28
CA LYS A 102 -9.55 -6.39 11.18
C LYS A 102 -9.33 -5.72 12.53
#